data_AF-A0A482WAW1-F1
#
_entry.id   AF-A0A482WAW1-F1
#
_cell.length_a   1.000
_cell.length_b   1.000
_cell.length_c   1.000
_cell.angle_alpha   90.00
_cell.angle_beta   90.00
_cell.angle_gamma   90.00
#
_symmetry.space_group_name_H-M   'P 1'
#
loop_
_entity.id
_entity.type
_entity.pdbx_description
1 polymer ?
#
loop_
_entity_poly.entity_id
_entity_poly.type
_entity_poly.pdbx_seq_one_letter_code
_entity_poly.pdbx_strand_id
1 'polypeptide(L)'
;ECSVFLFEKRCAEKLHKPKRKETVTEILRSSVRQLERFRHPKILHVLHPIEECADTLAFASEPVFASLANILAHQEGSGNHGGITATGASQQPTVRPAHAREYNFLDIEYKYGILQVSLICTSHCFCFRRVL
;
A
#
# COMPACT_ATOMS: atom_id res chain seq x y z
N GLU A 1 -2.70 0.52 19.43
CA GLU A 1 -3.40 0.09 18.20
C GLU A 1 -2.38 0.00 17.07
N CYS A 2 -2.52 -0.93 16.13
CA CYS A 2 -1.61 -1.10 14.98
C CYS A 2 -2.38 -1.61 13.77
N SER A 3 -1.81 -1.45 12.58
CA SER A 3 -2.34 -2.04 11.35
C SER A 3 -1.52 -3.25 10.95
N VAL A 4 -2.19 -4.38 10.75
CA VAL A 4 -1.58 -5.65 10.34
C VAL A 4 -1.82 -5.87 8.85
N PHE A 5 -0.75 -6.11 8.12
CA PHE A 5 -0.79 -6.47 6.71
C PHE A 5 -0.56 -7.96 6.60
N LEU A 6 -1.52 -8.67 6.01
CA LEU A 6 -1.45 -10.11 5.76
C LEU A 6 -1.53 -10.37 4.26
N PHE A 7 -0.51 -11.02 3.73
CA PHE A 7 -0.49 -11.50 2.36
C PHE A 7 -0.53 -13.02 2.35
N GLU A 8 -1.59 -13.58 1.77
CA GLU A 8 -1.70 -15.02 1.54
C GLU A 8 -1.08 -15.39 0.20
N LYS A 9 -0.08 -16.27 0.20
CA LYS A 9 0.67 -16.66 -1.02
C LYS A 9 -0.22 -17.36 -2.04
N ARG A 10 -1.32 -18.00 -1.61
CA ARG A 10 -2.36 -18.56 -2.47
C ARG A 10 -3.01 -17.53 -3.41
N CYS A 11 -3.07 -16.26 -3.01
CA CYS A 11 -3.59 -15.19 -3.87
C CYS A 11 -2.74 -15.02 -5.14
N ALA A 12 -1.43 -15.30 -5.05
CA ALA A 12 -0.52 -15.29 -6.20
C ALA A 12 -0.57 -16.57 -7.04
N GLU A 13 -1.29 -17.62 -6.64
CA GLU A 13 -1.46 -18.84 -7.45
C GLU A 13 -2.42 -18.61 -8.63
N LYS A 14 -3.33 -17.64 -8.51
CA LYS A 14 -4.20 -17.18 -9.61
C LYS A 14 -3.42 -16.58 -10.77
N LEU A 15 -2.13 -16.33 -10.57
CA LEU A 15 -1.24 -15.77 -11.56
C LEU A 15 -0.76 -16.89 -12.48
N HIS A 16 -1.03 -16.77 -13.78
CA HIS A 16 -0.79 -17.80 -14.83
C HIS A 16 0.63 -18.41 -14.91
N LYS A 17 1.60 -18.00 -14.07
CA LYS A 17 2.97 -18.52 -14.05
C LYS A 17 3.49 -18.75 -12.61
N PRO A 18 3.86 -19.98 -12.21
CA PRO A 18 4.33 -20.29 -10.85
C PRO A 18 5.61 -19.55 -10.45
N LYS A 19 6.53 -19.30 -11.41
CA LYS A 19 7.70 -18.43 -11.17
C LYS A 19 7.33 -17.04 -10.66
N ARG A 20 6.16 -16.53 -11.05
CA ARG A 20 5.71 -15.19 -10.68
C ARG A 20 5.18 -15.15 -9.23
N LYS A 21 4.68 -16.27 -8.67
CA LYS A 21 4.32 -16.37 -7.24
C LYS A 21 5.55 -16.18 -6.35
N GLU A 22 6.64 -16.87 -6.66
CA GLU A 22 7.90 -16.73 -5.92
C GLU A 22 8.48 -15.34 -6.08
N THR A 23 8.46 -14.79 -7.31
CA THR A 23 8.90 -13.41 -7.57
C THR A 23 8.10 -12.39 -6.77
N VAL A 24 6.76 -12.50 -6.73
CA VAL A 24 5.91 -11.58 -5.95
C VAL A 24 6.23 -11.68 -4.46
N THR A 25 6.40 -12.90 -3.95
CA THR A 25 6.73 -13.11 -2.53
C THR A 25 8.08 -12.50 -2.18
N GLU A 26 9.10 -12.69 -3.02
CA GLU A 26 10.43 -12.07 -2.81
C GLU A 26 10.37 -10.55 -2.88
N ILE A 27 9.65 -9.99 -3.85
CA ILE A 27 9.48 -8.54 -3.99
C ILE A 27 8.86 -7.98 -2.72
N LEU A 28 7.73 -8.54 -2.25
CA LEU A 28 7.07 -8.09 -1.04
C LEU A 28 7.99 -8.17 0.17
N ARG A 29 8.71 -9.29 0.31
CA ARG A 29 9.66 -9.51 1.40
C ARG A 29 10.80 -8.48 1.40
N SER A 30 11.38 -8.22 0.23
CA SER A 30 12.42 -7.22 0.05
C SER A 30 11.90 -5.80 0.31
N SER A 31 10.70 -5.48 -0.16
CA SER A 31 10.08 -4.17 0.02
C SER A 31 9.82 -3.84 1.49
N VAL A 32 9.33 -4.79 2.29
CA VAL A 32 9.11 -4.56 3.73
C VAL A 32 10.44 -4.40 4.47
N ARG A 33 11.47 -5.21 4.15
CA ARG A 33 12.81 -5.03 4.72
C ARG A 33 13.47 -3.70 4.33
N GLN A 34 13.18 -3.19 3.14
CA GLN A 34 13.61 -1.85 2.75
C GLN A 34 12.85 -0.78 3.55
N LEU A 35 11.53 -0.95 3.73
CA LEU A 35 10.70 -0.04 4.51
C LEU A 35 11.17 0.07 5.97
N GLU A 36 11.59 -1.03 6.59
CA GLU A 36 12.18 -1.05 7.94
C GLU A 36 13.43 -0.16 8.07
N ARG A 37 14.20 0.00 6.99
CA ARG A 37 15.43 0.83 6.96
C ARG A 37 15.14 2.32 6.77
N PHE A 38 14.00 2.66 6.19
CA PHE A 38 13.62 4.06 5.95
C PHE A 38 13.02 4.68 7.20
N ARG A 39 13.82 5.48 7.92
CA ARG A 39 13.35 6.27 9.05
C ARG A 39 13.14 7.72 8.65
N HIS A 40 11.94 8.02 8.14
CA HIS A 40 11.52 9.37 7.80
C HIS A 40 10.11 9.62 8.33
N PRO A 41 9.81 10.79 8.93
CA PRO A 41 8.51 11.08 9.54
C PRO A 41 7.31 11.09 8.56
N LYS A 42 7.58 11.04 7.25
CA LYS A 42 6.55 10.96 6.18
C LYS A 42 6.47 9.58 5.50
N ILE A 43 7.20 8.59 6.01
CA ILE A 43 7.18 7.20 5.53
C ILE A 43 6.60 6.33 6.64
N LEU A 44 5.80 5.34 6.24
CA LEU A 44 5.13 4.42 7.17
C LEU A 44 6.13 3.70 8.05
N HIS A 45 5.97 3.77 9.37
CA HIS A 45 6.83 3.09 10.32
C HIS A 45 6.36 1.65 10.55
N VAL A 46 7.24 0.69 10.26
CA VAL A 46 7.06 -0.73 10.62
C VAL A 46 7.32 -0.92 12.12
N LEU A 47 6.29 -1.34 12.86
CA LEU A 47 6.37 -1.63 14.29
C LEU A 47 6.82 -3.07 14.55
N HIS A 48 6.33 -4.01 13.75
CA HIS A 48 6.70 -5.41 13.81
C HIS A 48 7.29 -5.83 12.47
N PRO A 49 8.52 -6.39 12.45
CA PRO A 49 9.17 -6.76 11.21
C PRO A 49 8.40 -7.84 10.47
N ILE A 50 8.83 -8.08 9.23
CA ILE A 50 8.21 -9.11 8.41
C ILE A 50 8.41 -10.53 8.97
N GLU A 51 7.30 -11.25 9.13
CA GLU A 51 7.27 -12.67 9.42
C GLU A 51 6.80 -13.45 8.20
N GLU A 52 7.54 -14.51 7.86
CA GLU A 52 7.20 -15.39 6.75
C GLU A 52 6.87 -16.79 7.26
N CYS A 53 5.69 -17.28 6.90
CA CYS A 53 5.26 -18.66 7.08
C CYS A 53 5.24 -19.38 5.72
N ALA A 54 4.88 -20.66 5.70
CA ALA A 54 4.77 -21.44 4.47
C ALA A 54 3.81 -20.77 3.46
N ASP A 55 2.63 -20.36 3.93
CA ASP A 55 1.53 -19.89 3.07
C ASP A 55 1.23 -18.40 3.21
N THR A 56 1.86 -17.71 4.15
CA THR A 56 1.56 -16.30 4.47
C THR A 56 2.82 -15.48 4.70
N LEU A 57 2.66 -14.17 4.55
CA LEU A 57 3.65 -13.15 4.83
C LEU A 57 2.93 -12.02 5.55
N ALA A 58 3.43 -11.61 6.71
CA ALA A 58 2.77 -10.62 7.55
C ALA A 58 3.75 -9.63 8.17
N PHE A 59 3.30 -8.39 8.39
CA PHE A 59 4.02 -7.38 9.18
C PHE A 59 3.02 -6.41 9.83
N ALA A 60 3.46 -5.64 10.82
CA ALA A 60 2.63 -4.63 11.46
C ALA A 60 3.25 -3.24 11.39
N SER A 61 2.43 -2.22 11.17
CA SER A 61 2.83 -0.81 11.16
C SER A 61 2.06 -0.01 12.20
N GLU A 62 2.41 1.28 12.28
CA GLU A 62 1.53 2.28 12.89
C GLU A 62 0.09 2.20 12.33
N PRO A 63 -0.93 2.64 13.09
CA PRO A 63 -2.31 2.64 12.63
C PRO A 63 -2.48 3.38 11.30
N VAL A 64 -3.02 2.69 10.30
CA VAL A 64 -3.38 3.23 8.99
C VAL A 64 -4.90 3.31 8.91
N PHE A 65 -5.41 4.51 8.62
CA PHE A 65 -6.85 4.76 8.50
C PHE A 65 -7.47 4.04 7.29
N ALA A 66 -6.94 4.32 6.10
CA ALA A 66 -7.34 3.70 4.85
C ALA A 66 -6.25 3.96 3.78
N SER A 67 -6.22 3.13 2.74
CA SER A 67 -5.43 3.46 1.55
C SER A 67 -6.14 4.57 0.76
N LEU A 68 -5.37 5.40 0.06
CA LEU A 68 -5.94 6.44 -0.81
C LEU A 68 -6.85 5.83 -1.89
N ALA A 69 -6.49 4.67 -2.43
CA ALA A 69 -7.32 3.95 -3.39
C ALA A 69 -8.70 3.56 -2.81
N ASN A 70 -8.77 3.18 -1.53
CA ASN A 70 -10.03 2.86 -0.88
C ASN A 70 -10.93 4.09 -0.77
N ILE A 71 -10.37 5.25 -0.39
CA ILE A 71 -11.12 6.51 -0.27
C ILE A 71 -11.61 6.98 -1.65
N LEU A 72 -10.71 7.01 -2.65
CA LEU A 72 -11.05 7.47 -4.00
C LEU A 72 -12.08 6.56 -4.69
N ALA A 73 -12.01 5.23 -4.50
CA ALA A 73 -12.99 4.31 -5.05
C ALA A 73 -14.43 4.56 -4.55
N HIS A 74 -14.59 5.19 -3.37
CA HIS A 74 -15.90 5.59 -2.86
C HIS A 74 -16.39 6.92 -3.45
N GLN A 75 -15.51 7.85 -3.81
CA GLN A 75 -15.88 9.06 -4.55
C GLN A 75 -16.31 8.74 -5.99
N GLU A 76 -15.62 7.82 -6.68
CA GLU A 76 -15.96 7.44 -8.06
C GLU A 76 -17.30 6.70 -8.17
N GLY A 77 -17.72 5.96 -7.13
CA GLY A 77 -19.01 5.28 -7.10
C GLY A 77 -20.23 6.22 -7.15
N SER A 78 -20.03 7.55 -6.98
CA SER A 78 -21.10 8.55 -6.99
C SER A 78 -21.11 9.43 -8.24
N GLY A 79 -20.18 9.26 -9.19
CA GLY A 79 -20.10 10.07 -10.40
C GLY A 79 -19.70 9.24 -11.61
N ASN A 80 -20.56 9.20 -12.63
CA ASN A 80 -20.31 8.63 -13.95
C ASN A 80 -19.10 9.30 -14.66
N HIS A 81 -17.87 9.00 -14.24
CA HIS A 81 -16.67 9.22 -15.04
C HIS A 81 -15.91 7.90 -15.14
N GLY A 82 -15.86 7.37 -16.37
CA GLY A 82 -15.30 6.07 -16.67
C GLY A 82 -13.83 5.97 -16.29
N GLY A 83 -13.57 5.10 -15.32
CA GLY A 83 -12.50 4.12 -15.29
C GLY A 83 -11.08 4.61 -15.54
N ILE A 84 -10.35 4.91 -14.45
CA ILE A 84 -8.92 4.59 -14.38
C ILE A 84 -8.60 4.16 -12.94
N THR A 85 -7.94 3.01 -12.78
CA THR A 85 -7.27 2.52 -11.55
C THR A 85 -8.03 1.61 -10.57
N ALA A 86 -8.64 0.53 -11.09
CA ALA A 86 -8.66 -0.71 -10.31
C ALA A 86 -7.24 -1.30 -10.27
N THR A 87 -6.40 -0.85 -9.33
CA THR A 87 -5.22 -1.65 -8.97
C THR A 87 -5.73 -3.00 -8.47
N GLY A 88 -5.18 -4.10 -8.97
CA GLY A 88 -5.64 -5.47 -8.67
C GLY A 88 -5.63 -5.88 -7.19
N ALA A 89 -5.28 -4.96 -6.29
CA ALA A 89 -5.41 -5.08 -4.84
C ALA A 89 -6.86 -4.93 -4.31
N SER A 90 -7.81 -4.38 -5.10
CA SER A 90 -9.19 -4.17 -4.63
C SER A 90 -10.14 -5.36 -4.82
N GLN A 91 -9.66 -6.48 -5.37
CA GLN A 91 -10.48 -7.69 -5.62
C GLN A 91 -10.66 -8.59 -4.40
N GLN A 92 -10.38 -8.12 -3.18
CA GLN A 92 -10.64 -8.90 -1.97
C GLN A 92 -11.96 -8.43 -1.34
N PRO A 93 -12.89 -9.35 -1.02
CA PRO A 93 -14.14 -9.03 -0.34
C PRO A 93 -13.88 -8.81 1.17
N THR A 94 -12.90 -7.98 1.50
CA THR A 94 -12.74 -7.47 2.86
C THR A 94 -13.71 -6.32 3.01
N VAL A 95 -14.61 -6.41 3.99
CA VAL A 95 -15.54 -5.36 4.41
C VAL A 95 -14.85 -4.00 4.29
N ARG A 96 -15.25 -3.21 3.28
CA ARG A 96 -14.66 -1.88 3.10
C ARG A 96 -15.03 -1.06 4.32
N PRO A 97 -14.06 -0.44 5.01
CA PRO A 97 -14.37 0.26 6.25
C PRO A 97 -15.37 1.39 5.99
N ALA A 98 -16.47 1.42 6.75
CA ALA A 98 -17.52 2.42 6.57
C ALA A 98 -16.97 3.85 6.66
N HIS A 99 -15.96 4.07 7.49
CA HIS A 99 -15.27 5.36 7.66
C HIS A 99 -14.56 5.86 6.39
N ALA A 100 -14.15 4.98 5.48
CA ALA A 100 -13.55 5.39 4.22
C ALA A 100 -14.58 5.97 3.23
N ARG A 101 -15.87 5.64 3.41
CA ARG A 101 -16.96 6.11 2.56
C ARG A 101 -17.39 7.55 2.88
N GLU A 102 -17.22 7.98 4.13
CA GLU A 102 -17.66 9.29 4.61
C GLU A 102 -16.54 10.34 4.56
N TYR A 103 -15.33 9.94 4.18
CA TYR A 103 -14.19 10.83 4.13
C TYR A 103 -14.26 11.77 2.92
N ASN A 104 -14.34 13.07 3.19
CA ASN A 104 -14.24 14.12 2.18
C ASN A 104 -12.96 14.91 2.42
N PHE A 105 -12.07 14.91 1.43
CA PHE A 105 -10.83 15.67 1.49
C PHE A 105 -11.10 17.18 1.49
N LEU A 106 -10.35 17.90 2.32
CA LEU A 106 -10.28 19.35 2.27
C LEU A 106 -9.28 19.80 1.19
N ASP A 107 -9.47 21.00 0.62
CA ASP A 107 -8.54 21.58 -0.37
C ASP A 107 -7.09 21.62 0.11
N ILE A 108 -6.91 21.85 1.41
CA ILE A 108 -5.60 21.84 2.06
C ILE A 108 -4.98 20.43 2.04
N GLU A 109 -5.75 19.39 2.34
CA GLU A 109 -5.28 18.00 2.35
C GLU A 109 -4.91 17.53 0.95
N TYR A 110 -5.66 17.95 -0.08
CA TYR A 110 -5.29 17.69 -1.47
C TYR A 110 -3.93 18.32 -1.82
N LYS A 111 -3.73 19.61 -1.49
CA LYS A 111 -2.48 20.32 -1.78
C LYS A 111 -1.29 19.70 -1.06
N TYR A 112 -1.42 19.44 0.24
CA TYR A 112 -0.34 18.85 1.04
C TYR A 112 -0.10 17.37 0.67
N GLY A 113 -1.15 16.62 0.32
CA GLY A 113 -1.04 15.22 -0.11
C GLY A 113 -0.24 15.09 -1.40
N ILE A 114 -0.55 15.91 -2.41
CA ILE A 114 0.21 15.95 -3.67
C ILE A 114 1.67 16.35 -3.40
N LEU A 115 1.90 17.36 -2.56
CA LEU A 115 3.25 17.78 -2.18
C LEU A 115 4.01 16.64 -1.49
N GLN A 116 3.37 15.89 -0.59
CA GLN A 116 3.98 14.75 0.10
C GLN A 116 4.39 13.64 -0.88
N VAL A 117 3.52 13.29 -1.83
CA VAL A 117 3.84 12.28 -2.87
C VAL A 117 4.99 12.74 -3.76
N SER A 118 4.97 14.01 -4.18
CA SER A 118 6.07 14.59 -4.97
C SER A 118 7.39 14.54 -4.21
N LEU A 119 7.40 14.96 -2.94
CA LEU A 119 8.61 14.96 -2.11
C LEU A 119 9.16 13.54 -1.91
N ILE A 120 8.30 12.56 -1.61
CA ILE A 120 8.72 11.17 -1.46
C ILE A 120 9.32 10.66 -2.77
N CYS A 121 8.69 10.93 -3.91
CA CYS A 121 9.19 10.49 -5.21
C CYS A 121 10.55 11.13 -5.54
N THR A 122 10.71 12.44 -5.33
CA THR A 122 11.98 13.14 -5.55
C THR A 122 13.07 12.63 -4.60
N SER A 123 12.79 12.51 -3.30
CA SER A 123 13.75 12.02 -2.31
C SER A 123 14.13 10.57 -2.56
N HIS A 124 13.20 9.71 -2.93
CA HIS A 124 13.47 8.30 -3.20
C HIS A 124 14.22 8.11 -4.52
N CYS A 125 13.85 8.82 -5.60
CA CYS A 125 14.61 8.84 -6.85
C CYS A 125 16.04 9.39 -6.63
N PHE A 126 16.21 10.41 -5.79
CA PHE A 126 17.51 10.97 -5.48
C PHE A 126 18.37 10.05 -4.61
N CYS A 127 17.79 9.40 -3.59
CA CYS A 127 18.47 8.38 -2.80
C CYS A 127 18.84 7.15 -3.64
N PHE A 128 17.94 6.66 -4.50
CA PHE A 128 18.21 5.50 -5.34
C PHE A 128 19.28 5.79 -6.41
N ARG A 129 19.31 7.02 -6.96
CA ARG A 129 20.35 7.46 -7.91
C ARG A 129 21.70 7.75 -7.25
N ARG A 130 21.75 7.93 -5.93
CA ARG A 130 23.00 8.21 -5.19
C ARG A 130 23.64 6.96 -4.58
N VAL A 131 22.92 5.82 -4.60
CA VAL A 131 23.36 4.53 -4.05
C VAL A 131 23.80 3.54 -5.16
N LEU A 132 23.59 3.88 -6.44
CA LEU A 132 24.10 3.18 -7.62
C LEU A 132 25.24 3.97 -8.27
#